data_AF-A0A5C8CBB8-F1
#
_entry.id   AF-A0A5C8CBB8-F1
#
_cell.length_a   1.000
_cell.length_b   1.000
_cell.length_c   1.000
_cell.angle_alpha   90.00
_cell.angle_beta   90.00
_cell.angle_gamma   90.00
#
_symmetry.space_group_name_H-M   'P 1'
#
loop_
_entity.id
_entity.type
_entity.pdbx_description
1 polymer ?
#
loop_
_entity_poly.entity_id
_entity_poly.type
_entity_poly.pdbx_seq_one_letter_code
_entity_poly.pdbx_strand_id
1 'polypeptide(L)'
;MQSDKVKYILDTSKIYPEYLSAYCKTSKYWQWVKQQERPAVQSNINAEEYSSLTIPLPPLDKQKEIANIMKDANLLKEKLEKEADKLLNSIDEYLLRELDIKINDNKKKNTFIVKSNELKGKRIDTFWYSLGNMFYKSKKFENKKLSDLVNIQKGETITSNTKEDGDIPVIAGGKVPAYYNNKSNYKGNVITISASGSSGYVWWHDNPIWASDCNVLTEKSKETNIKYIYHILKFNQENIYKLQKGSVQSHVYASDLAEIIIPTPPIEIQNEIVKEIEKMNNEAIKCQKIAENTLKEAKKSIEKILFY
;
A
#
# COMPACT_ATOMS: atom_id res chain seq x y z
N MET A 1 -21.98 11.75 -6.74
CA MET A 1 -23.04 12.15 -5.78
C MET A 1 -22.47 13.26 -4.93
N GLN A 2 -23.02 14.46 -5.08
CA GLN A 2 -22.66 15.63 -4.30
C GLN A 2 -23.31 15.44 -2.93
N SER A 3 -22.51 15.26 -1.87
CA SER A 3 -23.09 15.18 -0.52
C SER A 3 -23.61 16.56 -0.15
N ASP A 4 -24.89 16.65 0.21
CA ASP A 4 -25.46 17.85 0.81
C ASP A 4 -24.76 18.11 2.15
N LYS A 5 -23.77 19.01 2.12
CA LYS A 5 -23.08 19.43 3.33
C LYS A 5 -23.97 20.41 4.07
N VAL A 6 -24.42 20.05 5.27
CA VAL A 6 -25.08 20.97 6.19
C VAL A 6 -24.08 22.09 6.53
N LYS A 7 -24.44 23.34 6.20
CA LYS A 7 -23.64 24.54 6.51
C LYS A 7 -24.18 25.17 7.79
N TYR A 8 -23.29 25.48 8.72
CA TYR A 8 -23.63 26.16 9.97
C TYR A 8 -23.10 27.60 9.93
N ILE A 9 -23.91 28.55 10.43
CA ILE A 9 -23.46 29.91 10.75
C ILE A 9 -23.30 29.96 12.26
N LEU A 10 -22.07 30.16 12.74
CA LEU A 10 -21.74 30.13 14.15
C LEU A 10 -21.72 31.55 14.72
N ASP A 11 -22.33 31.72 15.90
CA ASP A 11 -22.17 32.92 16.71
C ASP A 11 -20.79 32.88 17.39
N THR A 12 -19.79 33.50 16.76
CA THR A 12 -18.40 33.49 17.22
C THR A 12 -18.18 34.20 18.55
N SER A 13 -19.19 34.92 19.06
CA SER A 13 -19.15 35.47 20.43
C SER A 13 -19.36 34.40 21.50
N LYS A 14 -19.94 33.25 21.15
CA LYS A 14 -20.27 32.16 22.07
C LYS A 14 -19.48 30.90 21.80
N ILE A 15 -19.22 30.59 20.53
CA ILE A 15 -18.54 29.36 20.13
C ILE A 15 -17.34 29.63 19.23
N TYR A 16 -16.20 29.06 19.59
CA TYR A 16 -14.99 29.06 18.79
C TYR A 16 -15.11 27.99 17.68
N PRO A 17 -14.99 28.34 16.39
CA PRO A 17 -15.23 27.39 15.30
C PRO A 17 -14.35 26.14 15.34
N GLU A 18 -13.08 26.29 15.68
CA GLU A 18 -12.11 25.20 15.77
C GLU A 18 -12.38 24.28 16.97
N TYR A 19 -13.00 24.81 18.02
CA TYR A 19 -13.51 24.00 19.13
C TYR A 19 -14.63 23.07 18.66
N LEU A 20 -15.61 23.60 17.92
CA LEU A 20 -16.70 22.78 17.37
C LEU A 20 -16.15 21.70 16.44
N SER A 21 -15.18 22.05 15.59
CA SER A 21 -14.48 21.09 14.73
C SER A 21 -13.82 19.96 15.54
N ALA A 22 -13.15 20.31 16.65
CA ALA A 22 -12.53 19.34 17.55
C ALA A 22 -13.57 18.44 18.26
N TYR A 23 -14.69 19.03 18.71
CA TYR A 23 -15.80 18.28 19.31
C TYR A 23 -16.39 17.23 18.34
N CYS A 24 -16.56 17.57 17.07
CA CYS A 24 -17.03 16.64 16.02
C CYS A 24 -16.05 15.47 15.73
N LYS A 25 -14.88 15.42 16.38
CA LYS A 25 -13.93 14.30 16.31
C LYS A 25 -14.00 13.37 17.53
N THR A 26 -14.80 13.71 18.55
CA THR A 26 -14.96 12.93 19.78
C THR A 26 -15.91 11.73 19.58
N SER A 27 -15.76 10.73 20.43
CA SER A 27 -16.60 9.53 20.45
C SER A 27 -18.07 9.86 20.72
N LYS A 28 -18.39 10.78 21.65
CA LYS A 28 -19.78 11.18 21.94
C LYS A 28 -20.50 11.75 20.71
N TYR A 29 -19.82 12.58 19.92
CA TYR A 29 -20.38 13.07 18.66
C TYR A 29 -20.71 11.91 17.71
N TRP A 30 -19.77 10.99 17.49
CA TRP A 30 -20.00 9.85 16.60
C TRP A 30 -21.01 8.83 17.14
N GLN A 31 -21.16 8.71 18.46
CA GLN A 31 -22.25 7.94 19.07
C GLN A 31 -23.60 8.57 18.78
N TRP A 32 -23.71 9.90 18.90
CA TRP A 32 -24.93 10.62 18.53
C TRP A 32 -25.24 10.45 17.03
N VAL A 33 -24.25 10.60 16.14
CA VAL A 33 -24.43 10.39 14.70
C VAL A 33 -24.99 8.99 14.42
N LYS A 34 -24.41 7.95 15.02
CA LYS A 34 -24.89 6.55 14.88
C LYS A 34 -26.31 6.32 15.40
N GLN A 35 -26.74 7.08 16.41
CA GLN A 35 -28.12 6.99 16.93
C GLN A 35 -29.13 7.66 16.00
N GLN A 36 -28.72 8.72 15.28
CA GLN A 36 -29.57 9.41 14.32
C GLN A 36 -29.59 8.72 12.94
N GLU A 37 -28.56 7.95 12.61
CA GLU A 37 -28.53 7.12 11.40
C GLU A 37 -29.66 6.08 11.40
N ARG A 38 -30.66 6.28 10.53
CA ARG A 38 -31.75 5.32 10.34
C ARG A 38 -31.26 4.07 9.59
N PRO A 39 -31.79 2.87 9.88
CA PRO A 39 -31.53 1.68 9.08
C PRO A 39 -32.22 1.80 7.71
N ALA A 40 -31.59 2.50 6.76
CA ALA A 40 -32.03 2.62 5.37
C ALA A 40 -30.82 2.68 4.42
N VAL A 41 -31.03 2.37 3.14
CA VAL A 41 -29.97 2.26 2.11
C VAL A 41 -29.22 3.57 1.84
N GLN A 42 -29.75 4.72 2.25
CA GLN A 42 -29.06 6.02 2.31
C GLN A 42 -29.45 6.76 3.60
N SER A 43 -28.68 6.58 4.66
CA SER A 43 -28.86 7.31 5.92
C SER A 43 -28.25 8.71 5.78
N ASN A 44 -29.09 9.75 5.79
CA ASN A 44 -28.66 11.16 5.85
C ASN A 44 -29.30 11.82 7.09
N ILE A 45 -28.50 12.58 7.83
CA ILE A 45 -28.97 13.42 8.96
C ILE A 45 -29.29 14.81 8.42
N ASN A 46 -30.51 15.30 8.65
CA ASN A 46 -30.96 16.60 8.16
C ASN A 46 -30.62 17.76 9.14
N ALA A 47 -30.82 19.01 8.71
CA ALA A 47 -30.46 20.18 9.51
C ALA A 47 -31.30 20.33 10.81
N GLU A 48 -32.57 19.91 10.80
CA GLU A 48 -33.44 19.91 11.98
C GLU A 48 -32.96 18.88 13.01
N GLU A 49 -32.56 17.69 12.55
CA GLU A 49 -31.96 16.66 13.40
C GLU A 49 -30.67 17.18 14.03
N TYR A 50 -29.79 17.84 13.26
CA TYR A 50 -28.60 18.51 13.82
C TYR A 50 -28.91 19.62 14.81
N SER A 51 -30.06 20.28 14.73
CA SER A 51 -30.46 21.29 15.73
C SER A 51 -30.72 20.69 17.11
N SER A 52 -31.00 19.38 17.18
CA SER A 52 -31.15 18.64 18.44
C SER A 52 -29.83 18.21 19.08
N LEU A 53 -28.69 18.39 18.39
CA LEU A 53 -27.38 18.01 18.92
C LEU A 53 -27.01 18.91 20.11
N THR A 54 -26.94 18.32 21.29
CA THR A 54 -26.45 18.99 22.49
C THR A 54 -24.93 18.99 22.53
N ILE A 55 -24.32 20.17 22.53
CA ILE A 55 -22.87 20.32 22.64
C ILE A 55 -22.49 20.91 24.01
N PRO A 56 -21.42 20.42 24.66
CA PRO A 56 -20.86 21.10 25.83
C PRO A 56 -20.30 22.45 25.39
N LEU A 57 -20.55 23.50 26.18
CA LEU A 57 -20.13 24.87 25.85
C LEU A 57 -19.33 25.48 27.02
N PRO A 58 -18.03 25.13 27.15
CA PRO A 58 -17.17 25.73 28.17
C PRO A 58 -16.84 27.20 27.84
N PRO A 59 -16.24 27.97 28.76
CA PRO A 59 -15.80 29.35 28.48
C PRO A 59 -14.86 29.43 27.28
N LEU A 60 -14.85 30.56 26.57
CA LEU A 60 -14.08 30.74 25.32
C LEU A 60 -12.59 30.39 25.44
N ASP A 61 -11.96 30.68 26.58
CA ASP A 61 -10.55 30.33 26.79
C ASP A 61 -10.33 28.81 26.85
N LYS A 62 -11.25 28.07 27.45
CA LYS A 62 -11.24 26.60 27.45
C LYS A 62 -11.56 26.02 26.07
N GLN A 63 -12.45 26.67 25.31
CA GLN A 63 -12.69 26.27 23.92
C GLN A 63 -11.42 26.42 23.07
N LYS A 64 -10.67 27.51 23.23
CA LYS A 64 -9.39 27.73 22.54
C LYS A 64 -8.33 26.70 22.97
N GLU A 65 -8.24 26.37 24.25
CA GLU A 65 -7.35 25.32 24.76
C GLU A 65 -7.61 23.98 24.06
N ILE A 66 -8.88 23.55 24.01
CA ILE A 66 -9.31 22.31 23.35
C ILE A 66 -8.99 22.34 21.85
N ALA A 67 -9.27 23.47 21.19
CA ALA A 67 -8.98 23.64 19.78
C ALA A 67 -7.48 23.55 19.48
N ASN A 68 -6.63 24.14 20.34
CA ASN A 68 -5.18 24.08 20.21
C ASN A 68 -4.64 22.65 20.35
N ILE A 69 -5.17 21.86 21.29
CA ILE A 69 -4.78 20.44 21.43
C ILE A 69 -4.98 19.68 20.11
N MET A 70 -6.13 19.83 19.47
CA MET A 70 -6.43 19.17 18.19
C MET A 70 -5.58 19.75 17.06
N LYS A 71 -5.37 21.07 17.03
CA LYS A 71 -4.55 21.75 16.02
C LYS A 71 -3.10 21.26 16.06
N ASP A 72 -2.48 21.27 17.24
CA ASP A 72 -1.09 20.86 17.43
C ASP A 72 -0.90 19.38 17.08
N ALA A 73 -1.87 18.53 17.44
CA ALA A 73 -1.88 17.12 17.06
C ALA A 73 -1.94 16.92 15.54
N ASN A 74 -2.77 17.69 14.83
CA ASN A 74 -2.83 17.62 13.36
C ASN A 74 -1.55 18.14 12.70
N LEU A 75 -0.94 19.21 13.22
CA LEU A 75 0.33 19.73 12.70
C LEU A 75 1.47 18.73 12.87
N LEU A 76 1.56 18.09 14.05
CA LEU A 76 2.55 17.04 14.29
C LEU A 76 2.32 15.84 13.40
N LYS A 77 1.07 15.41 13.24
CA LYS A 77 0.69 14.33 12.34
C LYS A 77 1.15 14.61 10.90
N GLU A 78 0.82 15.77 10.35
CA GLU A 78 1.18 16.15 8.99
C GLU A 78 2.71 16.15 8.81
N LYS A 79 3.45 16.63 9.81
CA LYS A 79 4.93 16.60 9.78
C LYS A 79 5.46 15.17 9.73
N LEU A 80 4.94 14.27 10.56
CA LEU A 80 5.37 12.87 10.63
C LEU A 80 4.99 12.09 9.36
N GLU A 81 3.82 12.36 8.78
CA GLU A 81 3.41 11.76 7.50
C GLU A 81 4.34 12.21 6.36
N LYS A 82 4.69 13.50 6.28
CA LYS A 82 5.67 13.99 5.30
C LYS A 82 7.06 13.37 5.49
N GLU A 83 7.49 13.16 6.72
CA GLU A 83 8.76 12.52 7.03
C GLU A 83 8.76 11.05 6.61
N ALA A 84 7.67 10.31 6.87
CA ALA A 84 7.49 8.94 6.40
C ALA A 84 7.51 8.86 4.87
N ASP A 85 6.79 9.74 4.17
CA ASP A 85 6.76 9.78 2.71
C ASP A 85 8.16 10.08 2.13
N LYS A 86 8.92 10.98 2.75
CA LYS A 86 10.29 11.28 2.35
C LYS A 86 11.20 10.07 2.49
N LEU A 87 11.11 9.35 3.62
CA LEU A 87 11.86 8.10 3.83
C LEU A 87 11.52 7.07 2.75
N LEU A 88 10.23 6.84 2.49
CA LEU A 88 9.77 5.90 1.47
C LEU A 88 10.26 6.27 0.06
N ASN A 89 10.18 7.55 -0.32
CA ASN A 89 10.67 8.01 -1.62
C ASN A 89 12.20 7.87 -1.76
N SER A 90 12.95 8.05 -0.67
CA SER A 90 14.41 7.89 -0.71
C SER A 90 14.89 6.44 -0.88
N ILE A 91 14.03 5.44 -0.68
CA ILE A 91 14.35 4.02 -0.96
C ILE A 91 14.63 3.83 -2.46
N ASP A 92 13.80 4.43 -3.31
CA ASP A 92 13.95 4.35 -4.77
C ASP A 92 15.24 5.03 -5.22
N GLU A 93 15.53 6.23 -4.68
CA GLU A 93 16.80 6.93 -4.94
C GLU A 93 18.01 6.13 -4.49
N TYR A 94 17.92 5.46 -3.33
CA TYR A 94 18.96 4.59 -2.82
C TYR A 94 19.21 3.40 -3.75
N LEU A 95 18.16 2.69 -4.18
CA LEU A 95 18.27 1.56 -5.10
C LEU A 95 18.89 1.97 -6.43
N LEU A 96 18.43 3.10 -7.00
CA LEU A 96 18.96 3.63 -8.25
C LEU A 96 20.46 3.90 -8.17
N ARG A 97 20.90 4.54 -7.08
CA ARG A 97 22.30 4.88 -6.84
C ARG A 97 23.15 3.64 -6.60
N GLU A 98 22.74 2.74 -5.73
CA GLU A 98 23.55 1.59 -5.32
C GLU A 98 23.75 0.59 -6.48
N LEU A 99 22.71 0.41 -7.28
CA LEU A 99 22.70 -0.48 -8.43
C LEU A 99 23.18 0.20 -9.72
N ASP A 100 23.55 1.48 -9.70
CA ASP A 100 23.90 2.27 -10.90
C ASP A 100 22.88 2.09 -12.04
N ILE A 101 21.60 2.27 -11.69
CA ILE A 101 20.48 2.22 -12.62
C ILE A 101 20.27 3.62 -13.18
N LYS A 102 20.24 3.73 -14.51
CA LYS A 102 19.87 4.98 -15.19
C LYS A 102 18.42 4.88 -15.66
N ILE A 103 17.58 5.76 -15.14
CA ILE A 103 16.22 5.95 -15.67
C ILE A 103 16.36 6.74 -16.98
N ASN A 104 16.14 6.06 -18.09
CA ASN A 104 15.96 6.76 -19.35
C ASN A 104 14.51 7.24 -19.41
N ASP A 105 14.32 8.56 -19.31
CA ASP A 105 13.08 9.24 -19.66
C ASP A 105 12.85 9.09 -21.17
N ASN A 106 12.45 7.89 -21.62
CA ASN A 106 12.01 7.64 -22.98
C ASN A 106 10.61 8.24 -23.16
N LYS A 107 10.50 9.56 -22.98
CA LYS A 107 9.41 10.34 -23.55
C LYS A 107 9.48 10.17 -25.08
N LYS A 108 8.49 9.48 -25.64
CA LYS A 108 8.12 9.44 -27.07
C LYS A 108 9.04 8.65 -28.04
N LYS A 109 9.08 7.32 -27.93
CA LYS A 109 9.22 6.49 -29.16
C LYS A 109 8.23 5.34 -29.13
N ASN A 110 7.12 5.47 -29.86
CA ASN A 110 6.14 4.40 -30.11
C ASN A 110 6.67 3.34 -31.09
N THR A 111 7.99 3.20 -31.20
CA THR A 111 8.67 2.35 -32.18
C THR A 111 9.78 1.61 -31.47
N PHE A 112 9.84 0.30 -31.66
CA PHE A 112 10.96 -0.55 -31.23
C PHE A 112 11.68 -1.06 -32.48
N ILE A 113 12.98 -1.29 -32.37
CA ILE A 113 13.81 -1.87 -33.43
C ILE A 113 14.38 -3.17 -32.87
N VAL A 114 14.19 -4.26 -33.60
CA VAL A 114 14.73 -5.57 -33.25
C VAL A 114 15.42 -6.16 -34.48
N LYS A 115 16.53 -6.86 -34.28
CA LYS A 115 17.22 -7.54 -35.38
C LYS A 115 16.36 -8.69 -35.88
N SER A 116 16.26 -8.87 -37.20
CA SER A 116 15.47 -9.96 -37.80
C SER A 116 15.83 -11.35 -37.27
N ASN A 117 17.12 -11.61 -37.00
CA ASN A 117 17.57 -12.87 -36.40
C ASN A 117 17.03 -13.12 -34.99
N GLU A 118 16.70 -12.08 -34.23
CA GLU A 118 16.13 -12.19 -32.87
C GLU A 118 14.62 -12.51 -32.90
N LEU A 119 13.98 -12.46 -34.07
CA LEU A 119 12.58 -12.83 -34.28
C LEU A 119 12.41 -14.33 -34.61
N LYS A 120 13.48 -15.00 -35.07
CA LYS A 120 13.40 -16.37 -35.60
C LYS A 120 12.98 -17.36 -34.51
N GLY A 121 11.79 -17.95 -34.66
CA GLY A 121 11.22 -18.90 -33.69
C GLY A 121 10.72 -18.26 -32.38
N LYS A 122 10.61 -16.92 -32.33
CA LYS A 122 10.13 -16.17 -31.16
C LYS A 122 8.84 -15.41 -31.50
N ARG A 123 8.18 -14.89 -30.46
CA ARG A 123 6.97 -14.06 -30.60
C ARG A 123 7.32 -12.77 -31.35
N ILE A 124 6.43 -12.30 -32.23
CA ILE A 124 6.58 -11.04 -33.00
C ILE A 124 5.51 -10.04 -32.54
N ASP A 125 5.37 -9.85 -31.22
CA ASP A 125 4.49 -8.82 -30.67
C ASP A 125 5.28 -7.69 -30.03
N THR A 126 4.76 -6.47 -30.24
CA THR A 126 5.39 -5.22 -29.80
C THR A 126 5.56 -5.19 -28.28
N PHE A 127 4.60 -5.79 -27.58
CA PHE A 127 4.58 -5.92 -26.14
C PHE A 127 5.80 -6.69 -25.65
N TRP A 128 6.03 -7.92 -26.16
CA TRP A 128 7.17 -8.75 -25.81
C TRP A 128 8.53 -8.06 -25.97
N TYR A 129 8.76 -7.38 -27.09
CA TYR A 129 10.03 -6.68 -27.32
C TYR A 129 10.16 -5.37 -26.55
N SER A 130 9.05 -4.78 -26.10
CA SER A 130 9.07 -3.64 -25.18
C SER A 130 9.44 -4.04 -23.75
N LEU A 131 9.13 -5.28 -23.32
CA LEU A 131 9.40 -5.78 -21.96
C LEU A 131 10.87 -5.70 -21.59
N GLY A 132 11.77 -6.09 -22.49
CA GLY A 132 13.21 -6.13 -22.25
C GLY A 132 13.85 -4.76 -22.01
N ASN A 133 13.15 -3.67 -22.38
CA ASN A 133 13.53 -2.28 -22.11
C ASN A 133 12.70 -1.62 -21.00
N MET A 134 11.66 -2.32 -20.51
CA MET A 134 10.74 -1.80 -19.51
C MET A 134 11.31 -1.92 -18.10
N PHE A 135 12.07 -2.98 -17.84
CA PHE A 135 12.70 -3.21 -16.53
C PHE A 135 14.10 -2.60 -16.48
N TYR A 136 14.39 -1.98 -15.35
CA TYR A 136 15.64 -1.29 -15.13
C TYR A 136 16.82 -2.27 -14.97
N LYS A 137 17.92 -1.96 -15.65
CA LYS A 137 19.15 -2.76 -15.64
C LYS A 137 20.27 -2.01 -14.95
N SER A 138 21.08 -2.74 -14.20
CA SER A 138 22.33 -2.20 -13.65
C SER A 138 23.41 -2.16 -14.72
N LYS A 139 24.21 -1.09 -14.71
CA LYS A 139 25.47 -1.03 -15.47
C LYS A 139 26.67 -1.58 -14.70
N LYS A 140 26.55 -1.62 -13.37
CA LYS A 140 27.59 -2.04 -12.42
C LYS A 140 27.60 -3.56 -12.19
N PHE A 141 26.43 -4.20 -12.24
CA PHE A 141 26.24 -5.61 -11.90
C PHE A 141 25.70 -6.42 -13.09
N GLU A 142 25.88 -7.74 -13.02
CA GLU A 142 25.23 -8.68 -13.93
C GLU A 142 23.70 -8.54 -13.81
N ASN A 143 22.97 -8.86 -14.88
CA ASN A 143 21.52 -8.83 -14.90
C ASN A 143 21.01 -10.19 -15.38
N LYS A 144 20.18 -10.87 -14.57
CA LYS A 144 19.64 -12.20 -14.87
C LYS A 144 18.12 -12.17 -14.98
N LYS A 145 17.54 -13.22 -15.56
CA LYS A 145 16.08 -13.38 -15.57
C LYS A 145 15.58 -13.75 -14.19
N LEU A 146 14.37 -13.34 -13.84
CA LEU A 146 13.75 -13.67 -12.56
C LEU A 146 13.65 -15.19 -12.36
N SER A 147 13.33 -15.96 -13.41
CA SER A 147 13.29 -17.43 -13.35
C SER A 147 14.61 -18.11 -12.98
N ASP A 148 15.74 -17.41 -13.18
CA ASP A 148 17.06 -17.94 -12.84
C ASP A 148 17.32 -17.80 -11.33
N LEU A 149 16.65 -16.86 -10.67
CA LEU A 149 16.88 -16.44 -9.28
C LEU A 149 15.85 -17.00 -8.30
N VAL A 150 14.61 -17.21 -8.76
CA VAL A 150 13.49 -17.66 -7.91
C VAL A 150 12.71 -18.80 -8.56
N ASN A 151 12.05 -19.59 -7.73
CA ASN A 151 11.01 -20.52 -8.19
C ASN A 151 9.70 -19.75 -8.33
N ILE A 152 8.99 -19.93 -9.44
CA ILE A 152 7.68 -19.30 -9.68
C ILE A 152 6.62 -20.41 -9.75
N GLN A 153 5.68 -20.40 -8.83
CA GLN A 153 4.57 -21.36 -8.77
C GLN A 153 3.23 -20.61 -8.80
N LYS A 154 2.19 -21.23 -9.36
CA LYS A 154 0.83 -20.71 -9.22
C LYS A 154 0.27 -21.15 -7.87
N GLY A 155 -0.50 -20.28 -7.22
CA GLY A 155 -1.26 -20.64 -6.04
C GLY A 155 -2.36 -21.66 -6.32
N GLU A 156 -2.95 -22.17 -5.26
CA GLU A 156 -3.91 -23.27 -5.29
C GLU A 156 -5.33 -22.79 -4.98
N THR A 157 -6.31 -23.27 -5.74
CA THR A 157 -7.71 -22.92 -5.51
C THR A 157 -8.23 -23.63 -4.25
N ILE A 158 -8.82 -22.87 -3.34
CA ILE A 158 -9.56 -23.43 -2.20
C ILE A 158 -10.89 -23.97 -2.71
N THR A 159 -11.18 -25.24 -2.46
CA THR A 159 -12.49 -25.83 -2.75
C THR A 159 -13.42 -25.61 -1.56
N SER A 160 -14.74 -25.67 -1.77
CA SER A 160 -15.75 -25.47 -0.71
C SER A 160 -15.52 -26.35 0.53
N ASN A 161 -14.85 -27.50 0.37
CA ASN A 161 -14.56 -28.47 1.43
C ASN A 161 -13.34 -28.12 2.30
N THR A 162 -12.55 -27.11 1.92
CA THR A 162 -11.33 -26.71 2.65
C THR A 162 -11.46 -25.34 3.32
N LYS A 163 -12.67 -24.76 3.33
CA LYS A 163 -12.95 -23.48 3.98
C LYS A 163 -13.35 -23.72 5.44
N GLU A 164 -12.47 -23.34 6.36
CA GLU A 164 -12.68 -23.41 7.80
C GLU A 164 -12.26 -22.07 8.42
N ASP A 165 -12.96 -21.60 9.44
CA ASP A 165 -12.59 -20.33 10.08
C ASP A 165 -11.23 -20.45 10.78
N GLY A 166 -10.38 -19.43 10.59
CA GLY A 166 -9.04 -19.36 11.18
C GLY A 166 -8.37 -18.04 10.86
N ASP A 167 -7.08 -17.92 11.21
CA ASP A 167 -6.32 -16.66 11.12
C ASP A 167 -5.31 -16.63 9.94
N ILE A 168 -5.28 -17.66 9.10
CA ILE A 168 -4.38 -17.72 7.94
C ILE A 168 -4.98 -16.90 6.78
N PRO A 169 -4.31 -15.84 6.31
CA PRO A 169 -4.83 -15.04 5.23
C PRO A 169 -4.81 -15.81 3.90
N VAL A 170 -5.93 -15.75 3.17
CA VAL A 170 -6.04 -16.26 1.80
C VAL A 170 -5.71 -15.15 0.82
N ILE A 171 -4.60 -15.28 0.12
CA ILE A 171 -4.06 -14.31 -0.83
C ILE A 171 -4.54 -14.68 -2.23
N ALA A 172 -5.36 -13.84 -2.83
CA ALA A 172 -5.91 -14.02 -4.18
C ALA A 172 -5.50 -12.83 -5.07
N GLY A 173 -6.35 -12.45 -6.03
CA GLY A 173 -6.11 -11.32 -6.93
C GLY A 173 -6.21 -9.92 -6.29
N GLY A 174 -6.35 -9.79 -4.97
CA GLY A 174 -6.54 -8.50 -4.29
C GLY A 174 -5.25 -7.88 -3.73
N LYS A 175 -5.36 -6.62 -3.27
CA LYS A 175 -4.32 -5.95 -2.45
C LYS A 175 -4.45 -6.20 -0.95
N VAL A 176 -5.50 -6.91 -0.56
CA VAL A 176 -5.83 -7.32 0.81
C VAL A 176 -6.21 -8.80 0.77
N PRO A 177 -6.12 -9.53 1.92
CA PRO A 177 -6.58 -10.91 1.97
C PRO A 177 -8.04 -10.99 1.56
N ALA A 178 -8.41 -12.03 0.79
CA ALA A 178 -9.80 -12.21 0.36
C ALA A 178 -10.69 -12.62 1.55
N TYR A 179 -10.16 -13.47 2.41
CA TYR A 179 -10.72 -13.95 3.66
C TYR A 179 -9.62 -14.70 4.43
N TYR A 180 -9.98 -15.33 5.54
CA TYR A 180 -9.06 -16.12 6.36
C TYR A 180 -9.50 -17.57 6.43
N ASN A 181 -8.53 -18.47 6.60
CA ASN A 181 -8.69 -19.92 6.69
C ASN A 181 -7.85 -20.46 7.87
N ASN A 182 -7.96 -21.74 8.21
CA ASN A 182 -7.12 -22.37 9.23
C ASN A 182 -5.88 -23.11 8.67
N LYS A 183 -5.79 -23.28 7.35
CA LYS A 183 -4.69 -23.96 6.64
C LYS A 183 -3.88 -22.99 5.81
N SER A 184 -2.58 -23.26 5.71
CA SER A 184 -1.64 -22.58 4.83
C SER A 184 -1.01 -23.56 3.84
N ASN A 185 -0.67 -23.09 2.64
CA ASN A 185 0.15 -23.82 1.67
C ASN A 185 1.59 -23.26 1.57
N TYR A 186 1.85 -22.10 2.19
CA TYR A 186 3.19 -21.57 2.39
C TYR A 186 3.37 -21.13 3.85
N LYS A 187 4.57 -21.34 4.41
CA LYS A 187 4.90 -20.98 5.80
C LYS A 187 5.29 -19.51 6.00
N GLY A 188 5.34 -18.71 4.92
CA GLY A 188 5.90 -17.36 4.91
C GLY A 188 7.26 -17.29 4.21
N ASN A 189 7.91 -16.14 4.27
CA ASN A 189 9.13 -15.81 3.51
C ASN A 189 8.94 -15.95 2.00
N VAL A 190 7.81 -15.48 1.49
CA VAL A 190 7.43 -15.58 0.08
C VAL A 190 6.94 -14.24 -0.47
N ILE A 191 7.07 -14.08 -1.79
CA ILE A 191 6.45 -12.97 -2.51
C ILE A 191 5.26 -13.51 -3.28
N THR A 192 4.12 -12.82 -3.23
CA THR A 192 2.99 -13.08 -4.12
C THR A 192 2.85 -11.95 -5.14
N ILE A 193 2.59 -12.29 -6.38
CA ILE A 193 2.19 -11.36 -7.44
C ILE A 193 0.79 -11.73 -7.92
N SER A 194 -0.20 -10.89 -7.66
CA SER A 194 -1.60 -11.15 -8.00
C SER A 194 -1.75 -11.54 -9.47
N ALA A 195 -2.45 -12.65 -9.74
CA ALA A 195 -2.58 -13.19 -11.09
C ALA A 195 -3.72 -12.48 -11.84
N SER A 196 -4.87 -12.31 -11.19
CA SER A 196 -6.01 -11.54 -11.69
C SER A 196 -6.41 -10.40 -10.73
N GLY A 197 -7.49 -9.66 -11.03
CA GLY A 197 -7.99 -8.55 -10.20
C GLY A 197 -7.02 -7.36 -10.19
N SER A 198 -6.34 -7.15 -9.06
CA SER A 198 -5.17 -6.26 -8.91
C SER A 198 -3.91 -6.88 -9.52
N SER A 199 -4.07 -7.45 -10.72
CA SER A 199 -3.07 -8.25 -11.41
C SER A 199 -1.72 -7.55 -11.50
N GLY A 200 -0.64 -8.22 -11.10
CA GLY A 200 0.70 -7.62 -11.02
C GLY A 200 1.06 -6.95 -9.69
N TYR A 201 0.15 -6.88 -8.71
CA TYR A 201 0.47 -6.34 -7.38
C TYR A 201 1.50 -7.22 -6.65
N VAL A 202 2.64 -6.64 -6.27
CA VAL A 202 3.74 -7.33 -5.57
C VAL A 202 3.57 -7.18 -4.07
N TRP A 203 3.55 -8.30 -3.35
CA TRP A 203 3.30 -8.34 -1.92
C TRP A 203 4.23 -9.33 -1.21
N TRP A 204 4.86 -8.86 -0.13
CA TRP A 204 5.69 -9.64 0.78
C TRP A 204 4.88 -10.29 1.91
N HIS A 205 5.22 -11.52 2.26
CA HIS A 205 4.61 -12.26 3.38
C HIS A 205 5.67 -12.93 4.25
N ASP A 206 5.84 -12.44 5.48
CA ASP A 206 6.69 -13.08 6.50
C ASP A 206 5.99 -14.27 7.18
N ASN A 207 4.66 -14.23 7.25
CA ASN A 207 3.85 -15.20 8.00
C ASN A 207 3.22 -16.26 7.08
N PRO A 208 2.72 -17.38 7.62
CA PRO A 208 2.02 -18.39 6.83
C PRO A 208 0.82 -17.81 6.08
N ILE A 209 0.64 -18.24 4.83
CA ILE A 209 -0.45 -17.81 3.95
C ILE A 209 -1.06 -18.99 3.21
N TRP A 210 -2.29 -18.81 2.74
CA TRP A 210 -2.80 -19.59 1.63
C TRP A 210 -2.72 -18.76 0.34
N ALA A 211 -1.80 -19.09 -0.56
CA ALA A 211 -1.75 -18.50 -1.89
C ALA A 211 -2.77 -19.18 -2.81
N SER A 212 -3.68 -18.40 -3.39
CA SER A 212 -4.72 -18.85 -4.30
C SER A 212 -4.53 -18.24 -5.69
N ASP A 213 -5.27 -17.19 -6.06
CA ASP A 213 -5.18 -16.56 -7.38
C ASP A 213 -3.99 -15.58 -7.51
N CYS A 214 -2.77 -16.11 -7.34
CA CYS A 214 -1.53 -15.36 -7.47
C CYS A 214 -0.36 -16.25 -7.93
N ASN A 215 0.72 -15.62 -8.39
CA ASN A 215 2.00 -16.28 -8.61
C ASN A 215 2.84 -16.13 -7.34
N VAL A 216 3.38 -17.23 -6.81
CA VAL A 216 4.21 -17.28 -5.61
C VAL A 216 5.66 -17.45 -6.01
N LEU A 217 6.52 -16.57 -5.49
CA LEU A 217 7.95 -16.60 -5.71
C LEU A 217 8.65 -17.03 -4.42
N THR A 218 9.52 -18.03 -4.53
CA THR A 218 10.32 -18.54 -3.41
C THR A 218 11.81 -18.60 -3.79
N GLU A 219 12.67 -18.57 -2.79
CA GLU A 219 14.11 -18.68 -2.97
C GLU A 219 14.49 -19.97 -3.73
N LYS A 220 15.32 -19.84 -4.76
CA LYS A 220 15.80 -20.98 -5.57
C LYS A 220 17.18 -21.45 -5.13
N SER A 221 18.01 -20.54 -4.63
CA SER A 221 19.37 -20.81 -4.16
C SER A 221 19.81 -19.77 -3.14
N LYS A 222 20.83 -20.12 -2.35
CA LYS A 222 21.43 -19.25 -1.33
C LYS A 222 22.19 -18.03 -1.89
N GLU A 223 22.36 -17.96 -3.21
CA GLU A 223 23.00 -16.83 -3.88
C GLU A 223 22.04 -15.64 -4.07
N THR A 224 20.76 -15.82 -3.76
CA THR A 224 19.72 -14.82 -3.95
C THR A 224 18.97 -14.56 -2.66
N ASN A 225 18.98 -13.31 -2.20
CA ASN A 225 18.11 -12.89 -1.09
C ASN A 225 16.71 -12.58 -1.63
N ILE A 226 15.71 -13.35 -1.21
CA ILE A 226 14.32 -13.15 -1.66
C ILE A 226 13.74 -11.78 -1.29
N LYS A 227 14.15 -11.17 -0.17
CA LYS A 227 13.75 -9.80 0.19
C LYS A 227 14.36 -8.75 -0.73
N TYR A 228 15.59 -8.98 -1.21
CA TYR A 228 16.18 -8.14 -2.24
C TYR A 228 15.33 -8.18 -3.52
N ILE A 229 14.96 -9.40 -3.96
CA ILE A 229 14.07 -9.59 -5.11
C ILE A 229 12.73 -8.86 -4.90
N TYR A 230 12.14 -8.97 -3.69
CA TYR A 230 10.93 -8.23 -3.35
C TYR A 230 11.08 -6.72 -3.55
N HIS A 231 12.15 -6.11 -3.04
CA HIS A 231 12.36 -4.67 -3.17
C HIS A 231 12.57 -4.23 -4.62
N ILE A 232 13.29 -5.01 -5.44
CA ILE A 232 13.45 -4.71 -6.88
C ILE A 232 12.13 -4.83 -7.64
N LEU A 233 11.33 -5.86 -7.34
CA LEU A 233 10.01 -6.02 -7.94
C LEU A 233 9.07 -4.91 -7.49
N LYS A 234 9.14 -4.49 -6.22
CA LYS A 234 8.33 -3.39 -5.68
C LYS A 234 8.69 -2.05 -6.30
N PHE A 235 9.99 -1.77 -6.48
CA PHE A 235 10.48 -0.62 -7.23
C PHE A 235 9.96 -0.62 -8.69
N ASN A 236 9.81 -1.80 -9.30
CA ASN A 236 9.24 -1.96 -10.64
C ASN A 236 7.72 -2.18 -10.67
N GLN A 237 6.98 -1.88 -9.59
CA GLN A 237 5.55 -2.19 -9.47
C GLN A 237 4.72 -1.66 -10.67
N GLU A 238 4.98 -0.43 -11.11
CA GLU A 238 4.28 0.18 -12.25
C GLU A 238 4.63 -0.48 -13.59
N ASN A 239 5.85 -1.00 -13.73
CA ASN A 239 6.25 -1.77 -14.90
C ASN A 239 5.61 -3.16 -14.89
N ILE A 240 5.48 -3.79 -13.70
CA ILE A 240 4.79 -5.08 -13.57
C ILE A 240 3.29 -4.94 -13.89
N TYR A 241 2.64 -3.83 -13.54
CA TYR A 241 1.25 -3.61 -13.96
C TYR A 241 1.08 -3.52 -15.48
N LYS A 242 2.11 -3.09 -16.22
CA LYS A 242 2.07 -3.11 -17.68
C LYS A 242 2.10 -4.54 -18.24
N LEU A 243 2.43 -5.56 -17.43
CA LEU A 243 2.39 -6.97 -17.83
C LEU A 243 0.98 -7.52 -18.04
N GLN A 244 -0.02 -6.76 -17.61
CA GLN A 244 -1.43 -7.09 -17.73
C GLN A 244 -1.85 -7.33 -19.18
N LYS A 245 -2.43 -8.50 -19.43
CA LYS A 245 -3.00 -8.90 -20.73
C LYS A 245 -4.47 -9.25 -20.57
N GLY A 246 -5.25 -9.08 -21.63
CA GLY A 246 -6.68 -9.34 -21.67
C GLY A 246 -7.50 -8.05 -21.58
N SER A 247 -8.56 -7.94 -22.40
CA SER A 247 -9.40 -6.74 -22.49
C SER A 247 -10.38 -6.63 -21.32
N VAL A 248 -11.06 -7.72 -20.98
CA VAL A 248 -12.13 -7.74 -19.96
C VAL A 248 -11.60 -8.24 -18.60
N GLN A 249 -10.71 -9.24 -18.59
CA GLN A 249 -10.05 -9.73 -17.38
C GLN A 249 -8.54 -9.59 -17.55
N SER A 250 -7.98 -8.62 -16.83
CA SER A 250 -6.56 -8.34 -16.82
C SER A 250 -5.80 -9.42 -16.04
N HIS A 251 -4.76 -10.00 -16.66
CA HIS A 251 -3.99 -11.09 -16.08
C HIS A 251 -2.48 -10.92 -16.32
N VAL A 252 -1.68 -11.29 -15.31
CA VAL A 252 -0.21 -11.33 -15.35
C VAL A 252 0.22 -12.79 -15.25
N TYR A 253 0.92 -13.27 -16.27
CA TYR A 253 1.30 -14.68 -16.39
C TYR A 253 2.69 -14.93 -15.80
N ALA A 254 2.86 -16.09 -15.16
CA ALA A 254 4.15 -16.56 -14.66
C ALA A 254 5.27 -16.52 -15.72
N SER A 255 4.94 -16.81 -16.98
CA SER A 255 5.89 -16.76 -18.10
C SER A 255 6.40 -15.36 -18.42
N ASP A 256 5.57 -14.33 -18.22
CA ASP A 256 5.99 -12.93 -18.42
C ASP A 256 6.82 -12.47 -17.20
N LEU A 257 6.43 -12.88 -15.99
CA LEU A 257 7.20 -12.62 -14.77
C LEU A 257 8.59 -13.25 -14.82
N ALA A 258 8.68 -14.49 -15.33
CA ALA A 258 9.95 -15.22 -15.49
C ALA A 258 11.00 -14.44 -16.28
N GLU A 259 10.57 -13.59 -17.20
CA GLU A 259 11.43 -12.83 -18.13
C GLU A 259 11.82 -11.45 -17.61
N ILE A 260 11.33 -11.05 -16.42
CA ILE A 260 11.75 -9.82 -15.77
C ILE A 260 13.27 -9.87 -15.54
N ILE A 261 13.96 -8.81 -15.93
CA ILE A 261 15.40 -8.69 -15.74
C ILE A 261 15.66 -8.05 -14.38
N ILE A 262 16.49 -8.70 -13.57
CA ILE A 262 16.85 -8.29 -12.22
C ILE A 262 18.37 -8.08 -12.14
N PRO A 263 18.85 -6.94 -11.64
CA PRO A 263 20.25 -6.78 -11.27
C PRO A 263 20.67 -7.80 -10.20
N THR A 264 21.83 -8.42 -10.36
CA THR A 264 22.31 -9.47 -9.46
C THR A 264 23.67 -9.12 -8.88
N PRO A 265 23.74 -8.18 -7.92
CA PRO A 265 24.95 -7.97 -7.15
C PRO A 265 25.26 -9.21 -6.28
N PRO A 266 26.51 -9.36 -5.77
CA PRO A 266 26.86 -10.38 -4.79
C PRO A 266 25.90 -10.43 -3.59
N ILE A 267 25.71 -11.60 -2.99
CA ILE A 267 24.73 -11.82 -1.91
C ILE A 267 24.97 -10.90 -0.70
N GLU A 268 26.23 -10.57 -0.42
CA GLU A 268 26.61 -9.62 0.64
C GLU A 268 26.05 -8.22 0.37
N ILE A 269 26.13 -7.75 -0.88
CA ILE A 269 25.58 -6.46 -1.28
C ILE A 269 24.05 -6.50 -1.27
N GLN A 270 23.44 -7.60 -1.72
CA GLN A 270 21.98 -7.78 -1.62
C GLN A 270 21.50 -7.64 -0.17
N ASN A 271 22.22 -8.26 0.79
CA ASN A 271 21.90 -8.21 2.20
C ASN A 271 22.05 -6.80 2.79
N GLU A 272 23.12 -6.07 2.47
CA GLU A 272 23.28 -4.68 2.93
C GLU A 272 22.21 -3.76 2.34
N ILE A 273 21.82 -3.94 1.07
CA ILE A 273 20.71 -3.21 0.45
C ILE A 273 19.41 -3.46 1.24
N VAL A 274 19.08 -4.73 1.51
CA VAL A 274 17.87 -5.08 2.26
C VAL A 274 17.88 -4.45 3.65
N LYS A 275 19.02 -4.52 4.35
CA LYS A 275 19.17 -3.98 5.71
C LYS A 275 18.94 -2.47 5.77
N GLU A 276 19.51 -1.70 4.83
CA GLU A 276 19.28 -0.25 4.77
C GLU A 276 17.82 0.08 4.41
N ILE A 277 17.22 -0.65 3.48
CA ILE A 277 15.81 -0.46 3.11
C ILE A 277 14.88 -0.80 4.29
N GLU A 278 15.13 -1.89 5.00
CA GLU A 278 14.37 -2.28 6.20
C GLU A 278 14.50 -1.23 7.30
N LYS A 279 15.68 -0.65 7.50
CA LYS A 279 15.87 0.46 8.43
C LYS A 279 14.99 1.67 8.07
N MET A 280 15.02 2.11 6.82
CA MET A 280 14.20 3.24 6.34
C MET A 280 12.70 2.95 6.47
N ASN A 281 12.27 1.74 6.08
CA ASN A 281 10.87 1.31 6.24
C ASN A 281 10.44 1.29 7.70
N ASN A 282 11.27 0.76 8.59
CA ASN A 282 10.97 0.71 10.03
C ASN A 282 10.85 2.11 10.64
N GLU A 283 11.69 3.07 10.21
CA GLU A 283 11.58 4.47 10.60
C GLU A 283 10.28 5.10 10.08
N ALA A 284 9.92 4.87 8.81
CA ALA A 284 8.67 5.36 8.24
C ALA A 284 7.43 4.80 8.97
N ILE A 285 7.40 3.50 9.26
CA ILE A 285 6.33 2.84 10.03
C ILE A 285 6.22 3.42 11.44
N LYS A 286 7.36 3.71 12.11
CA LYS A 286 7.36 4.36 13.43
C LYS A 286 6.73 5.76 13.34
N CYS A 287 7.10 6.57 12.36
CA CYS A 287 6.51 7.90 12.15
C CYS A 287 5.00 7.82 11.94
N GLN A 288 4.52 6.91 11.09
CA GLN A 288 3.09 6.69 10.85
C GLN A 288 2.36 6.26 12.13
N LYS A 289 2.92 5.33 12.90
CA LYS A 289 2.34 4.87 14.17
C LYS A 289 2.27 5.97 15.21
N ILE A 290 3.30 6.81 15.31
CA ILE A 290 3.29 7.99 16.20
C ILE A 290 2.21 8.96 15.75
N ALA A 291 2.10 9.25 14.45
CA ALA A 291 1.10 10.14 13.88
C ALA A 291 -0.34 9.70 14.20
N GLU A 292 -0.62 8.40 14.06
CA GLU A 292 -1.91 7.80 14.43
C GLU A 292 -2.20 7.91 15.94
N ASN A 293 -1.20 7.59 16.78
CA ASN A 293 -1.33 7.66 18.23
C ASN A 293 -1.54 9.09 18.73
N THR A 294 -0.84 10.08 18.18
CA THR A 294 -1.00 11.50 18.53
C THR A 294 -2.45 11.95 18.36
N LEU A 295 -3.12 11.59 17.26
CA LEU A 295 -4.54 11.92 17.09
C LEU A 295 -5.43 11.20 18.10
N LYS A 296 -5.13 9.94 18.41
CA LYS A 296 -5.90 9.15 19.38
C LYS A 296 -5.77 9.74 20.79
N GLU A 297 -4.57 10.17 21.18
CA GLU A 297 -4.30 10.82 22.47
C GLU A 297 -4.93 12.20 22.56
N ALA A 298 -4.83 13.02 21.51
CA ALA A 298 -5.50 14.32 21.48
C ALA A 298 -7.02 14.19 21.66
N LYS A 299 -7.65 13.22 20.98
CA LYS A 299 -9.08 12.93 21.17
C LYS A 299 -9.40 12.55 22.62
N LYS A 300 -8.62 11.64 23.22
CA LYS A 300 -8.80 11.24 24.63
C LYS A 300 -8.66 12.42 25.59
N SER A 301 -7.66 13.28 25.39
CA SER A 301 -7.45 14.47 26.22
C SER A 301 -8.62 15.45 26.14
N ILE A 302 -9.15 15.68 24.92
CA ILE A 302 -10.32 16.53 24.72
C ILE A 302 -11.57 15.94 25.38
N GLU A 303 -11.79 14.63 25.23
CA GLU A 303 -12.89 13.93 25.89
C GLU A 303 -12.78 14.00 27.42
N LYS A 304 -11.54 13.93 27.95
CA LYS A 304 -11.30 14.11 29.38
C LYS A 304 -11.71 15.50 29.82
N ILE A 305 -11.29 16.56 29.13
CA ILE A 305 -11.63 17.95 29.47
C ILE A 305 -13.13 18.22 29.38
N LEU A 306 -13.83 17.60 28.43
CA LEU A 306 -15.23 17.88 28.15
C LEU A 306 -16.21 17.07 28.99
N PHE A 307 -15.84 15.87 29.44
CA PHE A 307 -16.77 14.91 30.00
C PHE A 307 -16.39 14.38 31.40
N TYR A 308 -15.23 14.77 31.94
CA TYR A 308 -14.73 14.35 33.24
C TYR A 308 -14.15 15.53 34.02
#